data_AF-A0A6P5GZ39-F1
#
_entry.id   AF-A0A6P5GZ39-F1
#
_cell.length_a   1.000
_cell.length_b   1.000
_cell.length_c   1.000
_cell.angle_alpha   90.00
_cell.angle_beta   90.00
_cell.angle_gamma   90.00
#
_symmetry.space_group_name_H-M   'P 1'
#
loop_
_entity.id
_entity.type
_entity.pdbx_description
1 polymer ?
#
loop_
_entity_poly.entity_id
_entity_poly.type
_entity_poly.pdbx_seq_one_letter_code
_entity_poly.pdbx_strand_id
1 'polypeptide(L)'
;MAIRLNDADSNQYPTKPSQLGSVMVRGAPIVALIGGFVCVVSTLWALFGRADGGFGSLADRWLYLGNYIGSERLAYAFIWDILLYAVFQPWLIGDNLQNVKEDYTELVNVLRFVPVVGLVAYLLCLDYVKES
;
A
#
# COMPACT_ATOMS: atom_id res chain seq x y z
N MET A 1 -16.02 -35.08 -12.17
CA MET A 1 -14.70 -35.07 -12.81
C MET A 1 -13.71 -34.56 -11.78
N ALA A 2 -12.88 -35.42 -11.20
CA ALA A 2 -11.95 -35.03 -10.15
C ALA A 2 -10.64 -34.54 -10.80
N ILE A 3 -10.31 -33.26 -10.61
CA ILE A 3 -8.97 -32.74 -10.88
C ILE A 3 -8.03 -33.45 -9.88
N ARG A 4 -7.11 -34.25 -10.38
CA ARG A 4 -6.01 -34.77 -9.57
C ARG A 4 -5.02 -33.63 -9.38
N LEU A 5 -4.97 -33.07 -8.18
CA LEU A 5 -3.82 -32.27 -7.76
C LEU A 5 -2.64 -33.23 -7.72
N ASN A 6 -1.83 -33.19 -8.79
CA ASN A 6 -0.50 -33.78 -8.79
C ASN A 6 0.28 -33.09 -7.66
N ASP A 7 0.88 -33.87 -6.77
CA ASP A 7 1.69 -33.35 -5.67
C ASP A 7 2.59 -32.24 -6.19
N ALA A 8 2.51 -31.08 -5.54
CA ALA A 8 3.27 -29.90 -5.93
C ALA A 8 4.74 -30.28 -5.88
N ASP A 9 5.32 -30.45 -7.07
CA ASP A 9 6.72 -30.75 -7.25
C ASP A 9 7.50 -29.62 -6.57
N SER A 10 8.09 -29.92 -5.41
CA SER A 10 8.82 -28.98 -4.54
C SER A 10 10.07 -28.37 -5.20
N ASN A 11 10.23 -28.58 -6.50
CA ASN A 11 11.32 -28.16 -7.35
C ASN A 11 10.86 -27.20 -8.47
N GLN A 12 9.81 -26.41 -8.22
CA GLN A 12 9.45 -25.29 -9.09
C GLN A 12 10.55 -24.23 -9.06
N TYR A 13 11.50 -24.36 -10.00
CA TYR A 13 12.39 -23.28 -10.41
C TYR A 13 11.58 -22.00 -10.65
N PRO A 14 12.10 -20.81 -10.27
CA PRO A 14 11.35 -19.57 -10.39
C PRO A 14 10.93 -19.37 -11.84
N THR A 15 9.61 -19.44 -12.07
CA THR A 15 9.02 -19.22 -13.38
C THR A 15 9.48 -17.85 -13.87
N LYS A 16 10.17 -17.83 -15.01
CA LYS A 16 10.74 -16.60 -15.59
C LYS A 16 9.64 -15.51 -15.60
N PRO A 17 9.85 -14.35 -14.96
CA PRO A 17 8.79 -13.35 -14.84
C PRO A 17 8.36 -12.93 -16.24
N SER A 18 7.03 -12.86 -16.46
CA SER A 18 6.47 -12.28 -17.68
C SER A 18 7.06 -10.89 -17.90
N GLN A 19 7.30 -10.49 -19.15
CA GLN A 19 7.87 -9.17 -19.45
C GLN A 19 7.04 -8.02 -18.85
N LEU A 20 5.72 -8.21 -18.76
CA LEU A 20 4.81 -7.26 -18.11
C LEU A 20 5.07 -7.18 -16.59
N GLY A 21 5.28 -8.32 -15.95
CA GLY A 21 5.66 -8.40 -14.54
C GLY A 21 7.01 -7.74 -14.25
N SER A 22 8.00 -7.93 -15.13
CA SER A 22 9.30 -7.27 -15.02
C SER A 22 9.20 -5.73 -15.07
N VAL A 23 8.38 -5.19 -15.98
CA VAL A 23 8.13 -3.75 -16.07
C VAL A 23 7.40 -3.22 -14.83
N MET A 24 6.35 -3.92 -14.37
CA MET A 24 5.59 -3.53 -13.18
C MET A 24 6.47 -3.51 -11.93
N VAL A 25 7.30 -4.54 -11.77
CA VAL A 25 8.25 -4.62 -10.68
C VAL A 25 9.21 -3.44 -10.81
N ARG A 26 9.87 -3.20 -11.95
CA ARG A 26 10.85 -2.09 -12.12
C ARG A 26 10.30 -0.70 -11.80
N GLY A 27 9.01 -0.48 -12.03
CA GLY A 27 8.34 0.80 -11.73
C GLY A 27 7.96 1.00 -10.26
N ALA A 28 7.97 -0.06 -9.43
CA ALA A 28 7.46 -0.01 -8.06
C ALA A 28 8.06 1.10 -7.17
N PRO A 29 9.38 1.37 -7.13
CA PRO A 29 9.94 2.44 -6.29
C PRO A 29 9.48 3.83 -6.74
N ILE A 30 9.31 4.05 -8.04
CA ILE A 30 8.83 5.33 -8.58
C ILE A 30 7.37 5.54 -8.14
N VAL A 31 6.54 4.50 -8.26
CA VAL A 31 5.15 4.53 -7.81
C VAL A 31 5.08 4.77 -6.30
N ALA A 32 5.94 4.13 -5.52
CA ALA A 32 6.01 4.30 -4.08
C ALA A 32 6.39 5.72 -3.67
N LEU A 33 7.40 6.30 -4.33
CA LEU A 33 7.85 7.67 -4.06
C LEU A 33 6.78 8.70 -4.41
N ILE A 34 6.18 8.61 -5.61
CA ILE A 34 5.14 9.55 -6.04
C ILE A 34 3.91 9.40 -5.16
N GLY A 35 3.44 8.17 -4.92
CA GLY A 35 2.27 7.91 -4.08
C GLY A 35 2.48 8.36 -2.64
N GLY A 36 3.64 8.05 -2.05
CA GLY A 36 4.02 8.50 -0.70
C GLY A 36 4.11 10.02 -0.62
N PHE A 37 4.73 10.68 -1.60
CA PHE A 37 4.85 12.13 -1.65
C PHE A 37 3.47 12.81 -1.74
N VAL A 38 2.61 12.36 -2.65
CA VAL A 38 1.24 12.90 -2.80
C VAL A 38 0.44 12.69 -1.53
N CYS A 39 0.56 11.54 -0.87
CA CYS A 39 -0.07 11.27 0.42
C CYS A 39 0.36 12.29 1.49
N VAL A 40 1.68 12.48 1.68
CA VAL A 40 2.23 13.42 2.66
C VAL A 40 1.76 14.85 2.38
N VAL A 41 1.85 15.32 1.13
CA VAL A 41 1.39 16.66 0.74
C VAL A 41 -0.10 16.83 0.99
N SER A 42 -0.91 15.82 0.69
CA SER A 42 -2.37 15.85 0.91
C SER A 42 -2.70 15.92 2.40
N THR A 43 -2.01 15.16 3.25
CA THR A 43 -2.18 15.22 4.72
C THR A 43 -1.75 16.58 5.27
N LEU A 44 -0.60 17.10 4.86
CA LEU A 44 -0.14 18.43 5.27
C LEU A 44 -1.12 19.52 4.85
N TRP A 45 -1.64 19.44 3.62
CA TRP A 45 -2.65 20.37 3.13
C TRP A 45 -3.97 20.24 3.90
N ALA A 46 -4.42 19.04 4.24
CA ALA A 46 -5.63 18.84 5.03
C ALA A 46 -5.53 19.47 6.43
N LEU A 47 -4.35 19.37 7.07
CA LEU A 47 -4.10 19.90 8.41
C LEU A 47 -3.84 21.41 8.44
N PHE A 48 -3.03 21.93 7.51
CA PHE A 48 -2.52 23.31 7.55
C PHE A 48 -3.01 24.18 6.39
N GLY A 49 -3.56 23.58 5.34
CA GLY A 49 -4.02 24.29 4.16
C GLY A 49 -5.07 25.33 4.53
N ARG A 50 -4.87 26.57 4.09
CA ARG A 50 -5.80 27.69 4.27
C ARG A 50 -6.18 27.99 5.74
N ALA A 51 -5.23 27.86 6.67
CA ALA A 51 -5.44 28.24 8.08
C ALA A 51 -5.94 29.69 8.23
N ASP A 52 -5.43 30.62 7.41
CA ASP A 52 -5.82 32.05 7.45
C ASP A 52 -7.05 32.38 6.58
N GLY A 53 -7.67 31.39 5.94
CA GLY A 53 -8.72 31.62 4.94
C GLY A 53 -10.16 31.69 5.48
N GLY A 54 -10.35 31.65 6.80
CA GLY A 54 -11.69 31.63 7.41
C GLY A 54 -12.44 30.28 7.33
N PHE A 55 -11.74 29.19 7.03
CA PHE A 55 -12.33 27.84 6.85
C PHE A 55 -12.49 27.03 8.15
N GLY A 56 -12.59 27.72 9.29
CA GLY A 56 -12.71 27.09 10.60
C GLY A 56 -11.40 26.52 11.15
N SER A 57 -11.44 26.17 12.44
CA SER A 57 -10.37 25.52 13.18
C SER A 57 -10.21 24.04 12.79
N LEU A 58 -9.15 23.39 13.27
CA LEU A 58 -8.96 21.94 13.06
C LEU A 58 -10.14 21.11 13.61
N ALA A 59 -10.78 21.58 14.69
CA ALA A 59 -11.96 20.93 15.26
C ALA A 59 -13.17 21.01 14.32
N ASP A 60 -13.38 22.16 13.65
CA ASP A 60 -14.46 22.34 12.68
C ASP A 60 -14.28 21.42 11.46
N ARG A 61 -13.03 21.24 11.03
CA ARG A 61 -12.68 20.31 9.94
C ARG A 61 -12.95 18.86 10.31
N TRP A 62 -12.64 18.46 11.54
CA TRP A 62 -12.91 17.11 12.03
C TRP A 62 -14.42 16.84 12.12
N LEU A 63 -15.19 17.80 12.64
CA LEU A 63 -16.64 17.72 12.69
C LEU A 63 -17.25 17.62 11.28
N TYR A 64 -16.77 18.45 10.35
CA TYR A 64 -17.18 18.40 8.94
C TYR A 64 -16.89 17.03 8.32
N LEU A 65 -15.69 16.46 8.55
CA LEU A 65 -15.33 15.14 8.03
C LEU A 65 -16.28 14.05 8.53
N GLY A 66 -16.63 14.05 9.83
CA GLY A 66 -17.59 13.11 10.39
C GLY A 66 -18.97 13.22 9.73
N ASN A 67 -19.47 14.45 9.57
CA ASN A 67 -20.74 14.69 8.88
C ASN A 67 -20.68 14.29 7.41
N TYR A 68 -19.55 14.53 6.74
CA TYR A 68 -19.33 14.19 5.34
C TYR A 68 -19.34 12.68 5.10
N ILE A 69 -18.64 11.92 5.94
CA ILE A 69 -18.63 10.44 5.88
C ILE A 69 -20.04 9.87 6.05
N GLY A 70 -20.86 10.45 6.93
CA GLY A 70 -22.24 10.00 7.16
C GLY A 70 -23.23 10.41 6.07
N SER A 71 -22.97 11.53 5.37
CA SER A 71 -23.90 12.09 4.37
C SER A 71 -23.60 11.57 2.96
N GLU A 72 -22.33 11.41 2.62
CA GLU A 72 -21.89 11.03 1.28
C GLU A 72 -21.52 9.55 1.21
N ARG A 73 -22.22 8.82 0.34
CA ARG A 73 -21.99 7.38 0.14
C ARG A 73 -20.58 7.07 -0.35
N LEU A 74 -19.99 7.97 -1.15
CA LEU A 74 -18.63 7.82 -1.68
C LEU A 74 -17.60 7.84 -0.55
N ALA A 75 -17.72 8.80 0.38
CA ALA A 75 -16.83 8.93 1.53
C ALA A 75 -16.95 7.71 2.45
N TYR A 76 -18.17 7.25 2.70
CA TYR A 76 -18.43 6.03 3.46
C TYR A 76 -17.79 4.79 2.83
N ALA A 77 -17.95 4.58 1.52
CA ALA A 77 -17.33 3.46 0.80
C ALA A 77 -15.80 3.50 0.89
N PHE A 78 -15.21 4.70 0.85
CA PHE A 78 -13.76 4.89 0.96
C PHE A 78 -13.23 4.47 2.34
N ILE A 79 -13.99 4.68 3.43
CA ILE A 79 -13.63 4.20 4.76
C ILE A 79 -13.56 2.68 4.79
N TRP A 80 -14.55 2.00 4.19
CA TRP A 80 -14.51 0.55 4.09
C TRP A 80 -13.32 0.05 3.28
N ASP A 81 -12.98 0.73 2.19
CA ASP A 81 -11.79 0.39 1.39
C ASP A 81 -10.51 0.50 2.25
N ILE A 82 -10.34 1.57 3.03
CA ILE A 82 -9.21 1.73 3.96
C ILE A 82 -9.18 0.60 5.00
N LEU A 83 -10.32 0.24 5.59
CA LEU A 83 -10.40 -0.85 6.58
C LEU A 83 -10.04 -2.20 5.96
N LEU A 84 -10.54 -2.49 4.75
CA LEU A 84 -10.19 -3.70 4.02
C LEU A 84 -8.70 -3.72 3.69
N TYR A 85 -8.13 -2.61 3.22
CA TYR A 85 -6.68 -2.50 3.01
C TYR A 85 -5.90 -2.73 4.31
N ALA A 86 -6.35 -2.20 5.45
CA ALA A 86 -5.67 -2.42 6.73
C ALA A 86 -5.61 -3.89 7.14
N VAL A 87 -6.57 -4.71 6.73
CA VAL A 87 -6.60 -6.16 7.03
C VAL A 87 -5.87 -6.98 5.98
N PHE A 88 -6.07 -6.68 4.69
CA PHE A 88 -5.53 -7.48 3.60
C PHE A 88 -4.08 -7.12 3.24
N GLN A 89 -3.68 -5.84 3.35
CA GLN A 89 -2.32 -5.40 3.03
C GLN A 89 -1.25 -6.11 3.90
N PRO A 90 -1.41 -6.24 5.23
CA PRO A 90 -0.43 -6.96 6.07
C PRO A 90 -0.28 -8.42 5.68
N TRP A 91 -1.40 -9.07 5.36
CA TRP A 91 -1.41 -10.47 4.94
C TRP A 91 -0.68 -10.62 3.59
N LEU A 92 -1.04 -9.81 2.59
CA LEU A 92 -0.46 -9.88 1.25
C LEU A 92 1.04 -9.54 1.23
N ILE A 93 1.46 -8.52 1.97
CA ILE A 93 2.88 -8.18 2.12
C ILE A 93 3.61 -9.27 2.90
N GLY A 94 2.97 -9.84 3.92
CA GLY A 94 3.51 -10.92 4.73
C GLY A 94 3.90 -12.16 3.93
N ASP A 95 2.99 -12.61 3.07
CA ASP A 95 3.22 -13.78 2.21
C ASP A 95 4.34 -13.53 1.18
N ASN A 96 4.68 -12.26 0.92
CA ASN A 96 5.69 -11.85 -0.06
C ASN A 96 6.94 -11.22 0.57
N LEU A 97 7.16 -11.36 1.89
CA LEU A 97 8.32 -10.80 2.59
C LEU A 97 9.66 -11.32 2.04
N GLN A 98 9.68 -12.51 1.44
CA GLN A 98 10.85 -13.08 0.76
C GLN A 98 11.31 -12.26 -0.46
N ASN A 99 10.45 -11.42 -1.04
CA ASN A 99 10.79 -10.56 -2.17
C ASN A 99 11.39 -9.21 -1.73
N VAL A 100 11.58 -9.00 -0.42
CA VAL A 100 12.17 -7.79 0.15
C VAL A 100 13.64 -8.06 0.44
N LYS A 101 14.49 -7.05 0.25
CA LYS A 101 15.90 -7.10 0.64
C LYS A 101 16.05 -7.49 2.11
N GLU A 102 16.96 -8.43 2.41
CA GLU A 102 17.16 -9.00 3.76
C GLU A 102 17.35 -7.94 4.85
N ASP A 103 18.10 -6.87 4.55
CA ASP A 103 18.36 -5.77 5.49
C ASP A 103 17.10 -4.99 5.92
N TYR A 104 16.00 -5.09 5.16
CA TYR A 104 14.77 -4.32 5.38
C TYR A 104 13.55 -5.19 5.71
N THR A 105 13.71 -6.51 5.75
CA THR A 105 12.60 -7.45 5.99
C THR A 105 11.90 -7.20 7.33
N GLU A 106 12.65 -6.95 8.41
CA GLU A 106 12.08 -6.67 9.73
C GLU A 106 11.29 -5.35 9.75
N LEU A 107 11.84 -4.31 9.12
CA LEU A 107 11.17 -3.00 9.00
C LEU A 107 9.85 -3.13 8.25
N VAL A 108 9.85 -3.79 7.08
CA VAL A 108 8.64 -3.97 6.26
C VAL A 108 7.62 -4.85 7.00
N ASN A 109 8.06 -5.84 7.77
CA ASN A 109 7.19 -6.70 8.57
C ASN A 109 6.42 -5.94 9.67
N VAL A 110 7.01 -4.87 10.22
CA VAL A 110 6.33 -3.97 11.16
C VAL A 110 5.44 -2.96 10.42
N LEU A 111 5.97 -2.32 9.36
CA LEU A 111 5.25 -1.25 8.66
C LEU A 111 4.03 -1.76 7.87
N ARG A 112 3.97 -3.04 7.51
CA ARG A 112 2.85 -3.63 6.73
C ARG A 112 1.47 -3.42 7.35
N PHE A 113 1.39 -3.24 8.68
CA PHE A 113 0.15 -3.03 9.44
C PHE A 113 -0.47 -1.64 9.28
N VAL A 114 0.30 -0.67 8.78
CA VAL A 114 -0.21 0.68 8.52
C VAL A 114 -0.53 0.79 7.02
N PRO A 115 -1.81 1.00 6.64
CA PRO A 115 -2.19 1.22 5.24
C PRO A 115 -1.34 2.32 4.60
N VAL A 116 -1.03 2.18 3.31
CA VAL A 116 -0.19 3.11 2.52
C VAL A 116 1.27 3.15 2.96
N VAL A 117 1.58 3.30 4.25
CA VAL A 117 2.96 3.31 4.78
C VAL A 117 3.64 1.97 4.55
N GLY A 118 2.97 0.87 4.90
CA GLY A 118 3.46 -0.49 4.65
C GLY A 118 3.66 -0.79 3.17
N LEU A 119 2.74 -0.31 2.33
CA LEU A 119 2.83 -0.47 0.88
C LEU A 119 4.04 0.29 0.30
N VAL A 120 4.22 1.55 0.69
CA VAL A 120 5.37 2.37 0.26
C VAL A 120 6.68 1.72 0.69
N ALA A 121 6.78 1.27 1.94
CA ALA A 121 7.97 0.59 2.45
C ALA A 121 8.27 -0.70 1.67
N TYR A 122 7.25 -1.54 1.45
CA TYR A 122 7.40 -2.77 0.68
C TYR A 122 7.91 -2.52 -0.75
N LEU A 123 7.31 -1.56 -1.47
CA LEU A 123 7.68 -1.25 -2.85
C LEU A 123 9.07 -0.62 -2.98
N LEU A 124 9.52 0.15 -1.97
CA LEU A 124 10.88 0.72 -1.95
C LEU A 124 11.96 -0.32 -1.62
N CYS A 125 11.62 -1.30 -0.78
CA CYS A 125 12.54 -2.32 -0.31
C CYS A 125 12.50 -3.62 -1.11
N LEU A 126 11.72 -3.66 -2.20
CA LEU A 126 11.64 -4.80 -3.10
C LEU A 126 13.04 -5.15 -3.64
N ASP A 127 13.40 -6.43 -3.61
CA ASP A 127 14.61 -6.92 -4.22
C ASP A 127 14.37 -7.19 -5.71
N TYR A 128 15.18 -6.53 -6.52
CA TYR A 128 15.18 -6.72 -7.96
C TYR A 128 16.26 -7.71 -8.27
N VAL A 129 15.89 -8.97 -8.54
CA VAL A 129 16.82 -9.89 -9.18
C VAL A 129 17.30 -9.21 -10.46
N LYS A 130 18.54 -8.73 -10.39
CA LYS A 130 19.22 -8.00 -11.45
C LYS A 130 19.49 -9.04 -12.53
N GLU A 131 18.66 -9.06 -13.57
CA GLU A 131 18.95 -9.81 -14.78
C GLU A 131 20.26 -9.21 -15.34
N SER A 132 21.39 -9.89 -15.10
CA SER A 132 22.72 -9.53 -15.58
C SER A 132 22.89 -9.92 -17.04
#